data_AF-A0A090S231-F1
#
_entry.id   AF-A0A090S231-F1
#
_cell.length_a   1.000
_cell.length_b   1.000
_cell.length_c   1.000
_cell.angle_alpha   90.00
_cell.angle_beta   90.00
_cell.angle_gamma   90.00
#
_symmetry.space_group_name_H-M   'P 1'
#
loop_
_entity.id
_entity.type
_entity.pdbx_description
1 polymer ?
#
loop_
_entity_poly.entity_id
_entity_poly.type
_entity_poly.pdbx_seq_one_letter_code
_entity_poly.pdbx_strand_id
1 'polypeptide(L)' 'MTEQTALKQVAEMARIADSYVSAWGDEARVEDETILRLLASLGYDTTNDESLLKSAEKKHKKEVLDLYWLLKTGMPLK' A
#
# COMPACT_ATOMS: atom_id res chain seq x y z
N MET A 1 -19.12 -10.54 -4.50
CA MET A 1 -18.12 -9.49 -4.21
C MET A 1 -18.03 -9.44 -2.70
N THR A 2 -16.99 -10.00 -2.10
CA THR A 2 -16.77 -9.88 -0.65
C THR A 2 -16.38 -8.44 -0.35
N GLU A 3 -17.17 -7.78 0.49
CA GLU A 3 -16.88 -6.48 1.08
C GLU A 3 -15.40 -6.42 1.48
N GLN A 4 -14.61 -5.56 0.80
CA GLN A 4 -13.22 -5.32 1.20
C GLN A 4 -13.25 -4.41 2.42
N THR A 5 -12.61 -4.84 3.51
CA THR A 5 -12.46 -4.02 4.72
C THR A 5 -11.61 -2.78 4.41
N ALA A 6 -11.78 -1.71 5.20
CA ALA A 6 -10.96 -0.50 5.07
C ALA A 6 -9.45 -0.80 5.10
N LEU A 7 -9.06 -1.78 5.92
CA LEU A 7 -7.67 -2.27 5.99
C LEU A 7 -7.18 -2.80 4.64
N LYS A 8 -7.95 -3.66 3.96
CA LYS A 8 -7.56 -4.22 2.66
C LYS A 8 -7.52 -3.18 1.56
N GLN A 9 -8.48 -2.25 1.56
CA GLN A 9 -8.50 -1.15 0.60
C GLN A 9 -7.25 -0.27 0.72
N VAL A 10 -6.91 0.14 1.95
CA VAL A 10 -5.74 1.00 2.18
C VAL A 10 -4.43 0.24 1.97
N ALA A 11 -4.37 -1.05 2.31
CA ALA A 11 -3.23 -1.90 2.00
C ALA A 11 -2.98 -1.99 0.48
N GLU A 12 -4.03 -2.16 -0.32
CA GLU A 12 -3.95 -2.18 -1.78
C GLU A 12 -3.44 -0.83 -2.33
N MET A 13 -3.96 0.30 -1.84
CA MET A 13 -3.48 1.64 -2.21
C MET A 13 -1.98 1.82 -1.87
N ALA A 14 -1.56 1.30 -0.71
CA ALA A 14 -0.16 1.32 -0.26
C ALA A 14 0.73 0.26 -0.95
N ARG A 15 0.17 -0.58 -1.82
CA ARG A 15 0.84 -1.72 -2.49
C ARG A 15 1.42 -2.75 -1.52
N ILE A 16 0.72 -2.99 -0.41
CA ILE A 16 1.03 -4.05 0.54
C ILE A 16 0.24 -5.29 0.12
N ALA A 17 0.94 -6.38 -0.17
CA ALA A 17 0.30 -7.66 -0.49
C ALA A 17 -0.25 -8.33 0.78
N ASP A 18 -1.43 -8.92 0.70
CA ASP A 18 -2.04 -9.70 1.78
C ASP A 18 -1.69 -11.20 1.72
N SER A 19 -0.88 -11.60 0.74
CA SER A 19 -0.39 -12.97 0.57
C SER A 19 0.92 -13.01 -0.23
N TYR A 20 1.67 -14.10 -0.06
CA TYR A 20 2.91 -14.37 -0.77
C TYR A 20 3.16 -15.88 -0.91
N VAL A 21 4.06 -16.25 -1.82
CA VAL A 21 4.59 -17.61 -1.91
C VAL A 21 5.82 -17.69 -1.02
N SER A 22 5.79 -18.58 -0.04
CA SER A 22 6.88 -18.78 0.91
C SER A 22 8.12 -19.37 0.23
N ALA A 23 9.25 -19.38 0.94
CA ALA A 23 10.49 -20.00 0.46
C ALA A 23 10.37 -21.50 0.17
N TRP A 24 9.31 -22.14 0.66
CA TRP A 24 8.99 -23.56 0.42
C TRP A 24 8.02 -23.78 -0.75
N GLY A 25 7.53 -22.70 -1.37
CA GLY A 25 6.57 -22.77 -2.47
C GLY A 25 5.10 -22.73 -2.04
N ASP A 26 4.83 -22.71 -0.73
CA ASP A 26 3.46 -22.69 -0.20
C ASP A 26 2.87 -21.28 -0.20
N GLU A 27 1.56 -21.17 -0.45
CA GLU A 27 0.80 -19.94 -0.25
C GLU A 27 0.75 -19.57 1.24
N ALA A 28 1.13 -18.34 1.56
CA ALA A 28 1.06 -17.77 2.90
C ALA A 28 0.22 -16.49 2.88
N ARG A 29 -0.69 -16.36 3.84
CA ARG A 29 -1.44 -15.12 4.07
C ARG A 29 -0.72 -14.26 5.10
N VAL A 30 -0.80 -12.95 4.90
CA VAL A 30 -0.30 -11.97 5.86
C VAL A 30 -1.41 -11.67 6.85
N GLU A 31 -1.09 -11.77 8.13
CA GLU A 31 -2.03 -11.42 9.21
C GLU A 31 -2.38 -9.93 9.18
N ASP A 32 -3.65 -9.60 9.46
CA ASP A 32 -4.16 -8.22 9.46
C ASP A 32 -3.34 -7.30 10.39
N GLU A 33 -2.87 -7.82 11.54
CA GLU A 33 -2.01 -7.08 12.46
C GLU A 33 -0.67 -6.69 11.82
N THR A 34 -0.10 -7.55 10.97
CA THR A 34 1.14 -7.24 10.25
C THR A 34 0.90 -6.12 9.25
N ILE A 35 -0.23 -6.15 8.53
CA ILE A 35 -0.63 -5.10 7.60
C ILE A 35 -0.81 -3.76 8.35
N LEU A 36 -1.49 -3.77 9.50
CA LEU A 36 -1.64 -2.58 10.35
C LEU A 36 -0.28 -1.99 10.77
N ARG A 37 0.64 -2.84 11.25
CA ARG A 37 1.98 -2.38 11.67
C ARG A 37 2.79 -1.82 10.50
N LEU A 38 2.69 -2.41 9.31
CA LEU A 38 3.33 -1.90 8.10
C LEU A 38 2.75 -0.53 7.69
N LEU A 39 1.41 -0.38 7.71
CA LEU A 39 0.75 0.90 7.44
C LEU A 39 1.16 1.97 8.44
N ALA A 40 1.19 1.67 9.75
CA ALA A 40 1.67 2.60 10.76
C ALA A 40 3.14 3.02 10.49
N SER A 41 3.99 2.08 10.08
CA SER A 41 5.41 2.36 9.76
C SER A 41 5.57 3.24 8.52
N LEU A 42 4.65 3.15 7.56
CA LEU A 42 4.58 4.04 6.38
C LEU A 42 3.93 5.40 6.71
N GLY A 43 3.49 5.61 7.95
CA GLY A 43 2.93 6.86 8.46
C GLY A 43 1.43 7.05 8.21
N TYR A 44 0.67 5.96 8.04
CA TYR A 44 -0.79 6.00 8.05
C TYR A 44 -1.32 6.04 9.49
N ASP A 45 -2.53 6.55 9.69
CA ASP A 45 -3.19 6.59 11.00
C ASP A 45 -4.06 5.35 11.21
N THR A 46 -3.51 4.35 11.89
CA THR A 46 -4.16 3.05 12.13
C THR A 46 -5.01 2.99 13.40
N THR A 47 -5.42 4.14 13.96
CA THR A 47 -6.19 4.18 15.22
C THR A 47 -7.59 3.56 15.05
N ASN A 48 -8.23 3.78 13.89
CA ASN A 48 -9.50 3.16 13.48
C ASN A 48 -9.68 3.26 11.96
N ASP A 49 -10.74 2.65 11.43
CA ASP A 49 -11.00 2.61 9.98
C ASP A 49 -11.20 4.01 9.36
N GLU A 50 -11.86 4.92 10.07
CA GLU A 50 -12.12 6.28 9.57
C GLU A 50 -10.81 7.11 9.48
N SER A 51 -9.95 7.02 10.49
CA SER A 51 -8.65 7.67 10.49
C SER A 51 -7.74 7.08 9.41
N LEU A 52 -7.81 5.77 9.21
CA LEU A 52 -7.01 5.05 8.23
C LEU A 52 -7.34 5.52 6.81
N LEU A 53 -8.63 5.55 6.45
CA LEU A 53 -9.11 6.02 5.15
C LEU A 53 -8.71 7.48 4.90
N LYS A 54 -8.93 8.38 5.87
CA LYS A 54 -8.53 9.80 5.76
C LYS A 54 -7.02 9.98 5.57
N SER A 55 -6.21 9.18 6.28
CA SER A 55 -4.76 9.23 6.15
C SER A 55 -4.29 8.74 4.77
N ALA A 56 -4.96 7.73 4.22
CA ALA A 56 -4.70 7.21 2.88
C ALA A 56 -5.04 8.24 1.80
N GLU A 57 -6.22 8.86 1.87
CA GLU A 57 -6.61 9.94 0.96
C GLU A 57 -5.57 11.09 0.93
N LYS A 58 -5.07 11.47 2.10
CA LYS A 58 -4.04 12.51 2.21
C LYS A 58 -2.71 12.10 1.54
N LYS A 59 -2.28 10.86 1.72
CA LYS A 59 -1.00 10.35 1.18
C LYS A 59 -1.04 10.07 -0.32
N HIS A 60 -2.17 9.61 -0.84
CA HIS A 60 -2.34 9.27 -2.25
C HIS A 60 -2.90 10.42 -3.09
N LYS A 61 -3.09 11.60 -2.48
CA LYS A 61 -3.42 12.81 -3.23
C LYS A 61 -2.32 13.07 -4.25
N LYS A 62 -2.67 12.92 -5.53
CA LYS A 62 -1.76 13.06 -6.67
C LYS A 62 -1.07 14.43 -6.59
N GLU A 63 0.24 14.42 -6.42
CA GLU A 63 1.03 15.63 -6.53
C GLU A 63 1.01 16.12 -7.99
N VAL A 64 1.05 17.44 -8.18
CA VAL A 64 0.97 18.08 -9.50
C VAL A 64 2.22 17.79 -10.35
N LEU A 65 3.31 17.36 -9.70
CA LEU A 65 4.61 17.05 -10.30
C LEU A 65 5.11 15.71 -9.74
N ASP A 66 5.67 14.85 -10.59
CA ASP A 66 6.34 13.63 -10.14
C ASP A 66 7.63 13.98 -9.37
N LEU A 67 7.81 13.40 -8.18
CA LEU A 67 8.93 13.68 -7.28
C LEU A 67 10.31 13.48 -7.91
N TYR A 68 10.46 12.48 -8.78
CA TYR A 68 11.69 12.22 -9.53
C TYR A 68 11.44 11.35 -10.76
N TRP A 69 12.20 11.58 -11.82
CA TRP A 69 12.20 10.76 -13.04
C TRP A 69 13.47 9.94 -13.13
N LEU A 70 13.34 8.60 -13.07
CA LEU A 70 14.45 7.69 -13.34
C LEU A 70 14.45 7.30 -14.83
N LEU A 71 15.52 7.65 -15.54
CA LEU A 71 15.68 7.38 -16.97
C LEU A 71 16.85 6.45 -17.22
N LYS A 72 16.65 5.46 -18.10
CA LYS A 72 17.76 4.66 -18.62
C LYS A 72 18.44 5.43 -19.74
N THR A 73 19.76 5.53 -19.69
CA THR A 73 20.57 6.15 -20.75
C THR A 73 20.23 5.53 -22.10
N GLY A 74 19.90 6.37 -23.08
CA GLY A 74 19.55 5.97 -24.45
C GLY A 74 18.07 5.72 -24.73
N MET A 75 17.16 5.87 -23.75
CA MET A 75 15.72 5.87 -24.02
C MET A 75 15.19 7.30 -24.24
N PRO A 76 14.40 7.55 -25.30
CA PRO A 76 13.76 8.85 -25.52
C PRO A 76 12.68 9.09 -24.46
N LEU A 77 12.58 10.35 -24.02
CA LEU A 77 11.43 10.83 -23.24
C LEU A 77 10.19 10.74 -24.11
N LYS A 78 9.16 10.02 -23.66
CA LYS A 78 7.82 10.05 -24.27
C LYS A 78 6.91 10.94 -23.43
#